data_AF-A0AAW1LYF1-F1
#
_entry.id   AF-A0AAW1LYF1-F1
#
_cell.length_a   1.000
_cell.length_b   1.000
_cell.length_c   1.000
_cell.angle_alpha   90.00
_cell.angle_beta   90.00
_cell.angle_gamma   90.00
#
_symmetry.space_group_name_H-M   'P 1'
#
loop_
_entity.id
_entity.type
_entity.pdbx_description
1 polymer ?
#
loop_
_entity_poly.entity_id
_entity_poly.type
_entity_poly.pdbx_seq_one_letter_code
_entity_poly.pdbx_strand_id
1 'polypeptide(L)'
;MVVVFTGGDELEDNDETFEDYLSRGCPEPLQNILNVCKDRCVLFDNKTKDGDVIMKQRQNLLDLIEVVMQENGGHPYTDSIFKELRKGAMKLRQQEKAVDSLQGQGHTMQEISDLKEQMHRSHDEQLKRITEMVESKLRETTKRLEQQLAEEHAARLRAEEKARADQGKSNEEIRKLRENLEKAQRETEALRKASESGKCAIL
;
A
#
# COMPACT_ATOMS: atom_id res chain seq x y z
N MET A 1 -7.01 -10.45 2.59
CA MET A 1 -5.62 -10.29 2.10
C MET A 1 -4.70 -10.86 3.16
N VAL A 2 -3.63 -11.53 2.75
CA VAL A 2 -2.57 -12.04 3.63
C VAL A 2 -1.29 -11.31 3.25
N VAL A 3 -0.53 -10.81 4.23
CA VAL A 3 0.75 -10.15 4.01
C VAL A 3 1.87 -11.17 4.14
N VAL A 4 2.74 -11.29 3.14
CA VAL A 4 3.89 -12.19 3.20
C VAL A 4 5.15 -11.35 3.32
N PHE A 5 5.87 -11.55 4.42
CA PHE A 5 7.21 -11.03 4.64
C PHE A 5 8.23 -12.05 4.17
N THR A 6 9.31 -11.56 3.59
CA THR A 6 10.44 -12.39 3.14
C THR A 6 11.71 -11.94 3.83
N GLY A 7 12.74 -12.79 3.84
CA GLY A 7 13.99 -12.51 4.54
C GLY A 7 13.98 -13.06 5.96
N GLY A 8 13.31 -14.19 6.18
CA GLY A 8 13.32 -14.86 7.48
C GLY A 8 14.73 -15.29 7.93
N ASP A 9 15.60 -15.60 6.97
CA ASP A 9 17.02 -15.85 7.20
C ASP A 9 17.74 -14.63 7.79
N GLU A 10 17.41 -13.42 7.33
CA GLU A 10 18.04 -12.19 7.83
C GLU A 10 17.61 -11.88 9.27
N LEU A 11 16.39 -12.25 9.66
CA LEU A 11 15.94 -12.09 11.05
C LEU A 11 16.60 -13.11 11.97
N GLU A 12 16.76 -14.36 11.52
CA GLU A 12 17.49 -15.40 12.25
C GLU A 12 18.97 -15.02 12.44
N ASP A 13 19.65 -14.53 11.40
CA ASP A 13 21.04 -14.07 11.48
C ASP A 13 21.25 -12.91 12.47
N ASN A 14 20.20 -12.12 12.73
CA ASN A 14 20.21 -11.00 13.67
C ASN A 14 19.70 -11.38 15.07
N ASP A 15 19.44 -12.67 15.34
CA ASP A 15 18.81 -13.17 16.58
C ASP A 15 17.49 -12.44 16.92
N GLU A 16 16.71 -12.06 15.90
CA GLU A 16 15.47 -11.28 16.04
C GLU A 16 14.25 -12.13 15.67
N THR A 17 13.21 -12.10 16.51
CA THR A 17 11.93 -12.76 16.19
C THR A 17 11.08 -11.89 15.26
N PHE A 18 10.16 -12.51 14.53
CA PHE A 18 9.27 -11.78 13.63
C PHE A 18 8.35 -10.82 14.41
N GLU A 19 7.87 -11.24 15.58
CA GLU A 19 7.07 -10.42 16.47
C GLU A 19 7.86 -9.22 17.02
N ASP A 20 9.12 -9.43 17.38
CA ASP A 20 10.00 -8.34 17.82
C ASP A 20 10.22 -7.33 16.69
N TYR A 21 10.49 -7.81 15.47
CA TYR A 21 10.63 -6.95 14.29
C TYR A 21 9.40 -6.08 14.04
N LEU A 22 8.19 -6.67 14.12
CA LEU A 22 6.94 -5.93 13.92
C LEU A 22 6.61 -4.97 15.09
N SER A 23 7.07 -5.26 16.30
CA SER A 23 6.83 -4.38 17.46
C SER A 23 7.79 -3.19 17.53
N ARG A 24 8.99 -3.32 16.95
CA ARG A 24 10.03 -2.29 16.99
C ARG A 24 9.83 -1.21 15.94
N GLY A 25 9.09 -0.17 16.31
CA GLY A 25 9.03 1.06 15.51
C GLY A 25 8.47 0.85 14.10
N CYS A 26 7.60 -0.15 13.94
CA CYS A 26 6.91 -0.42 12.68
C CYS A 26 6.27 0.88 12.16
N PRO A 27 6.59 1.32 10.93
CA PRO A 27 6.05 2.55 10.40
C PRO A 27 4.52 2.52 10.39
N GLU A 28 3.89 3.64 10.75
CA GLU A 28 2.42 3.77 10.76
C GLU A 28 1.76 3.27 9.45
N PRO A 29 2.30 3.51 8.23
CA PRO A 29 1.72 2.96 7.01
C PRO A 29 1.68 1.43 6.99
N LEU A 30 2.72 0.77 7.51
CA LEU A 30 2.78 -0.68 7.57
C LEU A 30 1.83 -1.24 8.62
N GLN A 31 1.74 -0.60 9.80
CA GLN A 31 0.75 -0.95 10.82
C GLN A 31 -0.68 -0.86 10.25
N ASN A 32 -0.99 0.20 9.50
CA ASN A 32 -2.29 0.37 8.87
C ASN A 32 -2.59 -0.76 7.87
N ILE A 33 -1.60 -1.21 7.08
CA ILE A 33 -1.77 -2.35 6.17
C ILE A 33 -2.05 -3.64 6.95
N LEU A 34 -1.30 -3.91 8.01
CA LEU A 34 -1.49 -5.09 8.87
C LEU A 34 -2.89 -5.09 9.51
N ASN A 35 -3.33 -3.95 10.04
CA ASN A 35 -4.65 -3.76 10.61
C ASN A 35 -5.78 -4.03 9.58
N VAL A 36 -5.67 -3.48 8.37
CA VAL A 36 -6.63 -3.75 7.27
C VAL A 36 -6.61 -5.24 6.89
N CYS A 37 -5.45 -5.87 6.99
CA CYS A 37 -5.29 -7.31 6.80
C CYS A 37 -5.73 -8.14 8.00
N LYS A 38 -6.19 -7.54 9.11
CA LYS A 38 -6.51 -8.21 10.38
C LYS A 38 -5.33 -9.05 10.91
N ASP A 39 -4.13 -8.50 10.79
CA ASP A 39 -2.87 -9.11 11.24
C ASP A 39 -2.55 -10.47 10.61
N ARG A 40 -3.23 -10.83 9.52
CA ARG A 40 -2.93 -12.03 8.73
C ARG A 40 -1.63 -11.84 7.99
N CYS A 41 -0.53 -12.26 8.59
CA CYS A 41 0.78 -12.20 8.00
C CYS A 41 1.60 -13.46 8.29
N VAL A 42 2.58 -13.72 7.43
CA VAL A 42 3.54 -14.83 7.56
C VAL A 42 4.93 -14.36 7.15
N LEU A 43 5.96 -14.93 7.77
CA LEU A 43 7.36 -14.74 7.40
C LEU A 43 7.88 -15.97 6.64
N PHE A 44 8.58 -15.71 5.54
CA PHE A 44 9.21 -16.73 4.70
C PHE A 44 10.72 -16.51 4.66
N ASP A 45 11.47 -17.56 4.99
CA ASP A 45 12.82 -17.74 4.46
C ASP A 45 12.69 -18.41 3.08
N ASN A 46 13.17 -17.73 2.02
CA ASN A 46 13.18 -18.26 0.66
C ASN A 46 14.51 -18.95 0.28
N LYS A 47 15.53 -18.82 1.14
CA LYS A 47 16.86 -19.39 0.95
C LYS A 47 17.00 -20.76 1.63
N THR A 48 16.24 -21.02 2.70
CA THR A 48 16.26 -22.32 3.40
C THR A 48 16.18 -23.50 2.44
N LYS A 49 16.96 -24.54 2.76
CA LYS A 49 16.93 -25.86 2.11
C LYS A 49 16.37 -26.94 3.04
N ASP A 50 16.01 -26.56 4.25
CA ASP A 50 15.43 -27.46 5.23
C ASP A 50 13.99 -27.78 4.86
N GLY A 51 13.71 -29.07 4.66
CA GLY A 51 12.38 -29.54 4.24
C GLY A 51 11.29 -29.26 5.29
N ASP A 52 11.62 -29.34 6.58
CA ASP A 52 10.66 -29.14 7.65
C ASP A 52 10.32 -27.66 7.80
N VAL A 53 11.31 -26.77 7.67
CA VAL A 53 11.09 -25.31 7.65
C VAL A 53 10.21 -24.93 6.45
N ILE A 54 10.51 -25.44 5.25
CA ILE A 54 9.70 -25.20 4.05
C ILE A 54 8.26 -25.69 4.25
N MET A 55 8.07 -26.89 4.81
CA MET A 55 6.73 -27.44 5.05
C MET A 55 5.96 -26.58 6.06
N LYS A 56 6.60 -26.17 7.15
CA LYS A 56 5.98 -25.33 8.18
C LYS A 56 5.54 -23.96 7.62
N GLN A 57 6.40 -23.28 6.86
CA GLN A 57 6.05 -22.00 6.23
C GLN A 57 4.86 -22.12 5.28
N ARG A 58 4.83 -23.17 4.45
CA ARG A 58 3.71 -23.44 3.54
C ARG A 58 2.43 -23.72 4.31
N GLN A 59 2.49 -24.52 5.38
CA GLN A 59 1.32 -24.84 6.18
C GLN A 59 0.74 -23.59 6.84
N ASN A 60 1.57 -22.77 7.48
CA ASN A 60 1.13 -21.51 8.09
C ASN A 60 0.39 -20.59 7.10
N LEU A 61 0.87 -20.50 5.85
CA LEU A 61 0.18 -19.74 4.82
C LEU A 61 -1.17 -20.35 4.43
N LEU A 62 -1.24 -21.68 4.28
CA LEU A 62 -2.49 -22.38 3.95
C LEU A 62 -3.53 -22.24 5.06
N ASP A 63 -3.12 -22.28 6.32
CA ASP A 63 -4.00 -22.10 7.47
C ASP A 63 -4.64 -20.69 7.44
N LEU A 64 -3.85 -19.64 7.13
CA LEU A 64 -4.40 -18.29 6.95
C LEU A 64 -5.33 -18.19 5.74
N ILE A 65 -5.04 -18.88 4.64
CA ILE A 65 -5.93 -18.93 3.48
C ILE A 65 -7.26 -19.57 3.85
N GLU A 66 -7.25 -20.64 4.64
CA GLU A 66 -8.47 -21.29 5.12
C GLU A 66 -9.30 -20.34 5.98
N VAL A 67 -8.67 -19.62 6.92
CA VAL A 67 -9.35 -18.56 7.69
C VAL A 67 -9.99 -17.52 6.78
N VAL A 68 -9.27 -17.03 5.77
CA VAL A 68 -9.81 -16.07 4.79
C VAL A 68 -10.99 -16.65 4.01
N MET A 69 -10.92 -17.93 3.63
CA MET A 69 -12.01 -18.61 2.93
C MET A 69 -13.26 -18.71 3.82
N GLN A 70 -13.09 -19.11 5.08
CA GLN A 70 -14.19 -19.22 6.03
C GLN A 70 -14.85 -17.85 6.29
N GLU A 71 -14.05 -16.81 6.54
CA GLU A 71 -14.56 -15.44 6.72
C GLU A 71 -15.31 -14.92 5.49
N ASN A 72 -14.90 -15.32 4.29
CA ASN A 72 -15.57 -14.96 3.04
C ASN A 72 -16.75 -15.89 2.68
N GLY A 73 -17.16 -16.79 3.58
CA GLY A 73 -18.24 -17.75 3.35
C GLY A 73 -17.96 -18.70 2.17
N GLY A 74 -16.69 -19.04 1.94
CA GLY A 74 -16.23 -19.88 0.84
C GLY A 74 -16.16 -19.19 -0.53
N HIS A 75 -16.47 -17.89 -0.61
CA HIS A 75 -16.48 -17.17 -1.88
C HIS A 75 -15.11 -16.54 -2.17
N PRO A 76 -14.53 -16.76 -3.36
CA PRO A 76 -13.32 -16.05 -3.76
C PRO A 76 -13.62 -14.58 -3.97
N TYR A 77 -12.56 -13.75 -3.96
CA TYR A 77 -12.67 -12.36 -4.38
C TYR A 77 -13.32 -12.25 -5.76
N THR A 78 -14.28 -11.34 -5.89
CA THR A 78 -15.02 -11.12 -7.13
C THR A 78 -15.40 -9.65 -7.25
N ASP A 79 -15.55 -9.20 -8.49
CA ASP A 79 -15.93 -7.84 -8.85
C ASP A 79 -16.84 -7.89 -10.09
N SER A 80 -17.49 -6.78 -10.43
CA SER A 80 -18.41 -6.67 -11.58
C SER A 80 -17.78 -7.18 -12.88
N ILE A 81 -16.53 -6.81 -13.15
CA ILE A 81 -15.78 -7.25 -14.35
C ILE A 81 -15.58 -8.77 -14.32
N PHE A 82 -15.13 -9.33 -13.19
CA PHE A 82 -14.93 -10.78 -13.04
C PHE A 82 -16.25 -11.56 -13.18
N LYS A 83 -17.35 -11.03 -12.65
CA LYS A 83 -18.67 -11.64 -12.77
C LYS A 83 -19.13 -11.68 -14.23
N GLU A 84 -18.95 -10.58 -14.95
CA GLU A 84 -19.36 -10.52 -16.37
C GLU A 84 -18.48 -11.41 -17.26
N LEU A 85 -17.17 -11.48 -16.99
CA LEU A 85 -16.26 -12.43 -17.65
C LEU A 85 -16.69 -13.87 -17.42
N ARG A 86 -16.99 -14.26 -16.17
CA ARG A 86 -17.48 -15.61 -15.85
C ARG A 86 -18.81 -15.91 -16.53
N LYS A 87 -19.74 -14.94 -16.56
CA LYS A 87 -21.02 -15.08 -17.23
C LYS A 87 -20.84 -15.29 -18.74
N GLY A 88 -19.95 -14.53 -19.37
CA GLY A 88 -19.60 -14.70 -20.78
C GLY A 88 -19.02 -16.09 -21.07
N ALA A 89 -18.05 -16.53 -20.25
CA ALA A 89 -17.45 -17.86 -20.39
C ALA A 89 -18.46 -19.00 -20.20
N MET A 90 -19.40 -18.87 -19.26
CA MET A 90 -20.47 -19.86 -19.08
C MET A 90 -21.42 -19.91 -20.28
N LYS A 91 -21.83 -18.74 -20.81
CA LYS A 91 -22.67 -18.67 -22.00
C LYS A 91 -21.98 -19.29 -23.22
N LEU A 92 -20.71 -18.97 -23.44
CA LEU A 92 -19.93 -19.53 -24.55
C LEU A 92 -19.92 -21.06 -24.50
N ARG A 93 -19.61 -21.63 -23.34
CA ARG A 93 -19.62 -23.09 -23.14
C ARG A 93 -21.00 -23.73 -23.37
N GLN A 94 -22.08 -23.03 -23.01
CA GLN A 94 -23.43 -23.52 -23.26
C GLN A 94 -23.78 -23.48 -24.75
N GLN A 95 -23.36 -22.41 -25.45
CA GLN A 95 -23.58 -22.24 -26.88
C GLN A 95 -22.76 -23.22 -27.72
N GLU A 96 -21.49 -23.47 -27.37
CA GLU A 96 -20.65 -24.50 -28.01
C GLU A 96 -21.30 -25.88 -27.93
N LYS A 97 -21.76 -26.29 -26.74
CA LYS A 97 -22.48 -27.55 -26.56
C LYS A 97 -23.76 -27.64 -27.39
N ALA A 98 -24.47 -26.53 -27.56
CA ALA A 98 -25.68 -26.49 -28.38
C ALA A 98 -25.35 -26.69 -29.87
N VAL A 99 -24.29 -26.04 -30.37
CA VAL A 99 -23.81 -26.20 -31.75
C VAL A 99 -23.39 -27.66 -32.01
N ASP A 100 -22.59 -28.25 -31.13
CA ASP A 100 -22.14 -29.65 -31.27
C ASP A 100 -23.32 -30.63 -31.30
N SER A 101 -24.35 -30.39 -30.48
CA SER A 101 -25.56 -31.21 -30.43
C SER A 101 -26.36 -31.12 -31.73
N LEU A 102 -26.46 -29.92 -32.32
CA LEU A 102 -27.17 -29.71 -33.59
C LEU A 102 -26.41 -30.33 -34.77
N GLN A 103 -25.08 -30.26 -34.77
CA GLN A 103 -24.27 -30.94 -35.78
C GLN A 103 -24.44 -32.46 -35.75
N GLY A 104 -24.57 -33.05 -34.56
CA GLY A 104 -24.81 -34.49 -34.40
C GLY A 104 -26.22 -34.97 -34.77
N GLN A 105 -27.20 -34.06 -34.85
CA GLN A 105 -28.61 -34.38 -35.12
C GLN A 105 -29.05 -34.17 -36.58
N GLY A 106 -28.14 -33.76 -37.48
CA GLY A 106 -28.44 -33.61 -38.91
C GLY A 106 -29.28 -32.38 -39.28
N HIS A 107 -29.21 -31.32 -38.47
CA HIS A 107 -29.89 -30.04 -38.74
C HIS A 107 -29.36 -29.33 -39.99
N THR A 108 -30.13 -28.38 -40.52
CA THR A 108 -29.77 -27.70 -41.77
C THR A 108 -28.56 -26.77 -41.58
N MET A 109 -27.78 -26.59 -42.66
CA MET A 109 -26.63 -25.67 -42.64
C MET A 109 -27.04 -24.23 -42.29
N GLN A 110 -28.25 -23.83 -42.63
CA GLN A 110 -28.80 -22.50 -42.34
C GLN A 110 -28.96 -22.29 -40.82
N GLU A 111 -29.58 -23.24 -40.12
CA GLU A 111 -29.82 -23.16 -38.68
C GLU A 111 -28.51 -23.12 -37.87
N ILE A 112 -27.50 -23.89 -38.29
CA ILE A 112 -26.17 -23.87 -37.66
C ILE A 112 -25.48 -22.54 -37.90
N SER A 113 -25.61 -21.97 -39.11
CA SER A 113 -25.04 -20.67 -39.47
C SER A 113 -25.66 -19.53 -38.64
N ASP A 114 -26.99 -19.49 -38.55
CA ASP A 114 -27.73 -18.46 -37.81
C ASP A 114 -27.38 -18.48 -36.31
N LEU A 115 -27.26 -19.68 -35.73
CA LEU A 115 -26.86 -19.83 -34.33
C LEU A 115 -25.42 -19.35 -34.09
N LYS A 116 -24.50 -19.66 -35.02
CA LYS A 116 -23.11 -19.20 -34.92
C LYS A 116 -23.00 -17.68 -35.01
N GLU A 117 -23.79 -17.05 -35.89
CA GLU A 117 -23.84 -15.59 -35.98
C GLU A 117 -24.44 -14.96 -34.71
N GLN A 118 -25.48 -15.55 -34.14
CA GLN A 118 -26.04 -15.12 -32.86
C GLN A 118 -25.02 -15.24 -31.71
N MET A 119 -24.23 -16.32 -31.70
CA MET A 119 -23.16 -16.52 -30.73
C MET A 119 -22.08 -15.43 -30.85
N HIS A 120 -21.61 -15.14 -32.07
CA HIS A 120 -20.65 -14.07 -32.32
C HIS A 120 -21.18 -12.70 -31.86
N ARG A 121 -22.42 -12.34 -32.25
CA ARG A 121 -23.04 -11.08 -31.81
C ARG A 121 -23.13 -10.98 -30.29
N SER A 122 -23.58 -12.04 -29.61
CA SER A 122 -23.66 -12.05 -28.14
C SER A 122 -22.29 -11.92 -27.48
N HIS A 123 -21.24 -12.49 -28.07
CA HIS A 123 -19.88 -12.39 -27.56
C HIS A 123 -19.32 -10.97 -27.72
N ASP A 124 -19.54 -10.35 -28.88
CA ASP A 124 -19.11 -8.97 -29.14
C ASP A 124 -19.81 -7.97 -28.21
N GLU A 125 -21.10 -8.16 -27.94
CA GLU A 125 -21.82 -7.37 -26.94
C GLU A 125 -21.27 -7.57 -25.52
N GLN A 126 -20.88 -8.79 -25.16
CA GLN A 126 -20.25 -9.06 -23.87
C GLN A 126 -18.92 -8.33 -23.74
N LEU A 127 -18.07 -8.42 -24.77
CA LEU A 127 -16.79 -7.73 -24.81
C LEU A 127 -16.97 -6.22 -24.69
N LYS A 128 -17.91 -5.65 -25.44
CA LYS A 128 -18.22 -4.21 -25.37
C LYS A 128 -18.59 -3.78 -23.94
N ARG A 129 -19.48 -4.52 -23.28
CA ARG A 129 -19.86 -4.23 -21.87
C ARG A 129 -18.66 -4.30 -20.93
N ILE A 130 -17.79 -5.29 -21.10
CA ILE A 130 -16.58 -5.44 -20.27
C ILE A 130 -15.63 -4.27 -20.50
N THR A 131 -15.40 -3.89 -21.76
CA THR A 131 -14.57 -2.74 -22.11
C THR A 131 -15.10 -1.46 -21.47
N GLU A 132 -16.40 -1.18 -21.59
CA GLU A 132 -17.04 0.00 -20.98
C GLU A 132 -16.89 0.00 -19.45
N MET A 133 -17.04 -1.16 -18.79
CA MET A 133 -16.82 -1.26 -17.34
C MET A 133 -15.37 -1.01 -16.94
N VAL A 134 -14.41 -1.56 -17.69
CA VAL A 134 -12.98 -1.34 -17.45
C VAL A 134 -12.63 0.14 -17.62
N GLU A 135 -13.07 0.75 -18.72
CA GLU A 135 -12.84 2.18 -18.98
C GLU A 135 -13.44 3.08 -17.89
N SER A 136 -14.67 2.79 -17.44
CA SER A 136 -15.31 3.54 -16.35
C SER A 136 -14.52 3.44 -15.05
N LYS A 137 -14.11 2.23 -14.65
CA LYS A 137 -13.33 2.02 -13.42
C LYS A 137 -11.96 2.68 -13.48
N LEU A 138 -11.31 2.62 -14.64
CA LEU A 138 -10.04 3.32 -14.86
C LEU A 138 -10.23 4.82 -14.71
N ARG A 139 -11.25 5.40 -15.36
CA ARG A 139 -11.54 6.84 -15.27
C ARG A 139 -11.82 7.28 -13.84
N GLU A 140 -12.62 6.53 -13.09
CA GLU A 140 -12.92 6.82 -11.69
C GLU A 140 -11.66 6.75 -10.82
N THR A 141 -10.82 5.72 -11.02
CA THR A 141 -9.58 5.53 -10.27
C THR A 141 -8.58 6.64 -10.56
N THR A 142 -8.40 7.02 -11.83
CA THR A 142 -7.55 8.13 -12.23
C THR A 142 -8.01 9.42 -11.57
N LYS A 143 -9.30 9.75 -11.64
CA LYS A 143 -9.85 10.95 -11.00
C LYS A 143 -9.60 10.95 -9.48
N ARG A 144 -9.77 9.80 -8.81
CA ARG A 144 -9.50 9.68 -7.37
C ARG A 144 -8.02 9.91 -7.05
N LEU A 145 -7.12 9.31 -7.83
CA LEU A 145 -5.68 9.46 -7.63
C LEU A 145 -5.20 10.89 -7.91
N GLU A 146 -5.72 11.53 -8.95
CA GLU A 146 -5.45 12.95 -9.24
C GLU A 146 -5.87 13.85 -8.07
N GLN A 147 -7.03 13.58 -7.47
CA GLN A 147 -7.48 14.32 -6.29
C GLN A 147 -6.55 14.09 -5.08
N GLN A 148 -6.21 12.83 -4.78
CA GLN A 148 -5.29 12.52 -3.67
C GLN A 148 -3.92 13.17 -3.88
N LEU A 149 -3.40 13.13 -5.11
CA LEU A 149 -2.13 13.75 -5.46
C LEU A 149 -2.18 15.28 -5.25
N ALA A 150 -3.29 15.93 -5.64
CA ALA A 150 -3.47 17.36 -5.42
C ALA A 150 -3.56 17.71 -3.92
N GLU A 151 -4.26 16.90 -3.12
CA GLU A 151 -4.37 17.06 -1.67
C GLU A 151 -3.01 16.91 -0.98
N GLU A 152 -2.23 15.89 -1.33
CA GLU A 152 -0.87 15.67 -0.83
C GLU A 152 0.08 16.81 -1.21
N HIS A 153 0.05 17.28 -2.46
CA HIS A 153 0.85 18.44 -2.88
C HIS A 153 0.48 19.70 -2.09
N ALA A 154 -0.81 19.94 -1.85
CA ALA A 154 -1.26 21.08 -1.06
C ALA A 154 -0.84 20.95 0.41
N ALA A 155 -0.94 19.77 1.01
CA ALA A 155 -0.50 19.50 2.37
C ALA A 155 1.02 19.71 2.52
N ARG A 156 1.80 19.22 1.56
CA ARG A 156 3.25 19.40 1.54
C ARG A 156 3.64 20.87 1.43
N LEU A 157 3.01 21.64 0.53
CA LEU A 157 3.32 23.06 0.38
C LEU A 157 3.03 23.83 1.69
N ARG A 158 1.89 23.56 2.34
CA ARG A 158 1.56 24.17 3.64
C ARG A 158 2.57 23.79 4.73
N ALA A 159 3.02 22.54 4.75
CA ALA A 159 4.04 22.09 5.71
C ALA A 159 5.39 22.78 5.46
N GLU A 160 5.81 22.93 4.20
CA GLU A 160 7.03 23.65 3.83
C GLU A 160 6.96 25.15 4.18
N GLU A 161 5.84 25.82 3.93
CA GLU A 161 5.62 27.21 4.32
C GLU A 161 5.68 27.40 5.84
N LYS A 162 5.01 26.51 6.59
CA LYS A 162 5.05 26.53 8.06
C LYS A 162 6.46 26.31 8.58
N ALA A 163 7.18 25.32 8.04
CA ALA A 163 8.56 25.04 8.42
C ALA A 163 9.48 26.25 8.16
N ARG A 164 9.33 26.93 7.02
CA ARG A 164 10.07 28.17 6.72
C ARG A 164 9.74 29.31 7.68
N ALA A 165 8.46 29.49 8.02
CA ALA A 165 8.04 30.51 8.97
C ALA A 165 8.62 30.25 10.37
N ASP A 166 8.58 29.00 10.84
CA ASP A 166 9.10 28.61 12.15
C ASP A 166 10.65 28.70 12.17
N GLN A 167 11.32 28.35 11.07
CA GLN A 167 12.75 28.57 10.90
C GLN A 167 13.11 30.06 10.95
N GLY A 168 12.32 30.92 10.32
CA GLY A 168 12.50 32.37 10.36
C GLY A 168 12.40 32.94 11.78
N LYS A 169 11.41 32.49 12.56
CA LYS A 169 11.27 32.88 13.98
C LYS A 169 12.46 32.40 14.82
N SER A 170 12.85 31.14 14.65
CA SER A 170 14.00 30.56 15.37
C SER A 170 15.30 31.32 15.07
N ASN A 171 15.56 31.66 13.81
CA ASN A 171 16.73 32.44 13.42
C ASN A 171 16.73 33.83 14.06
N GLU A 172 15.57 34.49 14.14
CA GLU A 172 15.43 35.80 14.78
C GLU A 172 15.66 35.74 16.29
N GLU A 173 15.16 34.70 16.96
CA GLU A 173 15.44 34.46 18.39
C GLU A 173 16.93 34.19 18.63
N ILE A 174 17.57 33.36 17.80
CA ILE A 174 19.02 33.10 17.85
C ILE A 174 19.80 34.41 17.68
N ARG A 175 19.39 35.28 16.75
CA ARG A 175 20.02 36.59 16.54
C ARG A 175 19.94 37.45 17.81
N LYS A 176 18.75 37.59 18.40
CA LYS A 176 18.55 38.36 19.64
C LYS A 176 19.36 37.80 20.81
N LEU A 177 19.41 36.48 20.96
CA LEU A 177 20.20 35.82 22.00
C LEU A 177 21.69 36.10 21.83
N ARG A 178 22.21 36.05 20.60
CA ARG A 178 23.60 36.40 20.30
C ARG A 178 23.92 37.86 20.66
N GLU A 179 23.06 38.80 20.28
CA GLU A 179 23.23 40.22 20.60
C GLU A 179 23.24 40.48 22.12
N ASN A 180 22.32 39.84 22.86
CA ASN A 180 22.27 39.95 24.31
C ASN A 180 23.51 39.33 24.98
N LEU A 181 23.98 38.19 24.47
CA LEU A 181 25.18 37.53 24.98
C LEU A 181 26.42 38.40 24.77
N GLU A 182 26.60 38.98 23.57
CA GLU A 182 27.69 39.91 23.30
C GLU A 182 27.65 41.13 24.23
N LYS A 183 26.46 41.68 24.47
CA LYS A 183 26.30 42.82 25.39
C LYS A 183 26.70 42.45 26.82
N ALA A 184 26.23 41.32 27.33
CA ALA A 184 26.60 40.83 28.66
C ALA A 184 28.10 40.54 28.78
N GLN A 185 28.73 40.00 27.73
CA GLN A 185 30.18 39.80 27.68
C GLN A 185 30.94 41.12 27.74
N ARG A 186 30.51 42.16 27.00
CA ARG A 186 31.13 43.49 27.06
C ARG A 186 30.99 44.12 28.44
N GLU A 187 29.82 44.02 29.07
CA GLU A 187 29.57 44.56 30.42
C GLU A 187 30.44 43.86 31.47
N THR A 188 30.52 42.52 31.43
CA THR A 188 31.37 41.75 32.35
C THR A 188 32.86 42.06 32.15
N GLU A 189 33.33 42.21 30.91
CA GLU A 189 34.72 42.58 30.64
C GLU A 189 35.03 44.02 31.11
N ALA A 190 34.09 44.96 30.96
CA ALA A 190 34.23 46.33 31.47
C ALA A 190 34.33 46.35 33.00
N LEU A 191 33.46 45.60 33.70
CA LEU A 191 33.51 45.45 35.16
C LEU A 191 34.84 44.85 35.62
N ARG A 192 35.35 43.84 34.91
CA ARG A 192 36.66 43.23 35.20
C ARG A 192 37.81 44.24 35.07
N LYS A 193 37.85 45.02 33.98
CA LYS A 193 38.85 46.08 33.79
C LYS A 193 38.75 47.19 34.85
N ALA A 194 37.54 47.54 35.28
CA ALA A 194 37.32 48.50 36.36
C ALA A 194 37.84 47.97 37.71
N SER A 195 37.65 46.67 38.00
CA SER A 195 38.19 46.02 39.19
C SER A 195 39.71 45.90 39.19
N GLU A 196 40.33 45.72 38.02
CA GLU A 196 41.80 45.65 37.88
C GLU A 196 42.48 47.04 37.98
N SER A 197 41.76 48.12 37.65
CA SER A 197 42.25 49.51 37.73
C SER A 197 41.95 50.19 39.07
N GLY A 198 40.95 49.73 39.80
CA GLY A 198 40.69 50.12 41.18
C GLY A 198 41.63 49.40 42.16
N LYS A 199 42.76 50.01 42.50
CA LYS A 199 43.58 49.58 43.66
C LYS A 199 42.73 49.68 44.93
N CYS A 200 42.18 48.55 45.38
CA CYS A 200 41.59 48.43 46.70
C CYS A 200 42.73 48.47 47.73
N ALA A 201 42.97 49.65 48.32
CA ALA A 201 43.78 49.78 49.51
C ALA A 201 42.96 49.25 50.69
N ILE A 202 43.22 48.00 51.09
CA ILE A 202 42.73 47.46 52.34
C ILE A 202 43.72 47.92 53.42
N LEU A 203 43.23 48.74 54.35
CA LEU A 203 43.92 49.28 55.53
C LEU A 203 44.39 48.18 56.49
#